data_AF-A0A177LMA3-F1
#
_entry.id   AF-A0A177LMA3-F1
#
_cell.length_a   1.000
_cell.length_b   1.000
_cell.length_c   1.000
_cell.angle_alpha   90.00
_cell.angle_beta   90.00
_cell.angle_gamma   90.00
#
_symmetry.space_group_name_H-M   'P 1'
#
loop_
_entity.id
_entity.type
_entity.pdbx_description
1 polymer ?
#
loop_
_entity_poly.entity_id
_entity_poly.type
_entity_poly.pdbx_seq_one_letter_code
_entity_poly.pdbx_strand_id
1 'polypeptide(L)' 'MSIKFNVVPRKNPRDLDAPSKYYANIVGEGKTTLADLARYAAEMSTVSHADILPFWKVHLARSQ' A
#
# COMPACT_ATOMS: atom_id res chain seq x y z
N MET A 1 -3.66 -18.77 4.29
CA MET A 1 -3.57 -17.36 3.81
C MET A 1 -4.65 -17.14 2.76
N SER A 2 -5.60 -16.24 3.01
CA SER A 2 -6.66 -15.88 2.05
C SER A 2 -6.35 -14.47 1.51
N ILE A 3 -6.23 -14.33 0.19
CA ILE A 3 -5.97 -13.06 -0.47
C ILE A 3 -7.32 -12.49 -0.91
N LYS A 4 -7.71 -11.36 -0.34
CA LYS A 4 -8.92 -10.63 -0.76
C LYS A 4 -8.55 -9.70 -1.91
N PHE A 5 -9.19 -9.88 -3.06
CA PHE A 5 -9.05 -8.99 -4.21
C PHE A 5 -10.41 -8.45 -4.62
N ASN A 6 -10.45 -7.18 -5.03
CA ASN A 6 -11.62 -6.56 -5.62
C ASN A 6 -11.37 -6.34 -7.11
N VAL A 7 -12.33 -6.68 -7.96
CA VAL A 7 -12.21 -6.46 -9.39
C VAL A 7 -12.64 -5.02 -9.68
N VAL A 8 -11.69 -4.16 -10.07
CA VAL A 8 -12.00 -2.76 -10.39
C VAL A 8 -12.10 -2.61 -11.91
N PRO A 9 -13.28 -2.26 -12.45
CA PRO A 9 -13.41 -1.93 -13.86
C PRO A 9 -12.73 -0.57 -14.12
N ARG A 10 -11.67 -0.56 -14.92
CA ARG A 10 -11.03 0.68 -15.38
C ARG A 10 -11.48 0.91 -16.83
N LYS A 11 -12.33 1.92 -17.02
CA LYS A 11 -12.70 2.43 -18.35
C LYS A 11 -11.59 3.33 -18.88
N ASN A 12 -11.29 3.22 -20.17
CA ASN A 12 -10.35 4.12 -20.83
C ASN A 12 -10.98 5.50 -20.99
N PRO A 13 -10.44 6.58 -20.39
CA PRO A 13 -11.06 7.90 -20.48
C PRO A 13 -11.03 8.52 -21.88
N ARG A 14 -10.19 8.00 -22.78
CA ARG A 14 -10.06 8.47 -24.18
C ARG A 14 -11.02 7.77 -25.15
N ASP A 15 -11.61 6.65 -24.74
CA ASP A 15 -12.52 5.85 -25.55
C ASP A 15 -13.53 5.16 -24.62
N LEU A 16 -14.73 5.75 -24.56
CA LEU A 16 -15.78 5.36 -23.62
C LEU A 16 -16.58 4.12 -24.09
N ASP A 17 -16.50 3.79 -25.38
CA ASP A 17 -17.14 2.63 -26.00
C ASP A 17 -16.27 1.37 -25.95
N ALA A 18 -15.00 1.51 -25.61
CA ALA A 18 -14.11 0.36 -25.44
C ALA A 18 -14.52 -0.51 -24.22
N PRO A 19 -14.46 -1.85 -24.34
CA PRO A 19 -14.79 -2.75 -23.24
C PRO A 19 -13.89 -2.50 -22.02
N SER A 20 -14.50 -2.52 -20.83
CA SER A 20 -13.81 -2.21 -19.57
C SER A 20 -12.72 -3.23 -19.27
N LYS A 21 -11.50 -2.75 -18.96
CA LYS A 21 -10.41 -3.63 -18.51
C LYS A 21 -10.56 -3.88 -17.03
N TYR A 22 -10.64 -5.16 -16.65
CA TYR A 22 -10.79 -5.60 -15.27
C TYR A 22 -9.41 -5.89 -14.69
N TYR A 23 -8.92 -4.98 -13.84
CA TYR A 23 -7.69 -5.21 -13.10
C TYR A 23 -8.04 -5.72 -11.70
N ALA A 24 -7.36 -6.78 -11.26
CA ALA A 24 -7.45 -7.23 -9.89
C ALA A 24 -6.78 -6.17 -9.00
N ASN A 25 -7.58 -5.54 -8.14
CA ASN A 25 -7.08 -4.65 -7.11
C ASN A 25 -6.92 -5.46 -5.83
N ILE A 26 -5.70 -5.56 -5.33
CA ILE A 26 -5.41 -6.28 -4.10
C ILE A 26 -5.87 -5.39 -2.93
N VAL A 27 -6.94 -5.81 -2.24
CA VAL A 27 -7.40 -5.10 -1.04
C VAL A 27 -6.63 -5.68 0.13
N GLY A 28 -5.52 -5.04 0.46
CA GLY A 28 -4.76 -5.35 1.66
C GLY A 28 -5.63 -5.11 2.89
N GLU A 29 -5.88 -6.15 3.69
CA GLU A 29 -6.77 -6.12 4.86
C GLU A 29 -6.17 -5.35 6.06
N GLY A 30 -5.33 -4.33 5.81
CA GLY A 30 -4.72 -3.48 6.84
C GLY A 30 -3.86 -4.20 7.88
N LYS A 31 -3.55 -5.49 7.68
CA LYS A 31 -2.85 -6.33 8.67
C LYS A 31 -1.43 -5.89 8.99
N THR A 32 -0.87 -4.99 8.20
CA THR A 32 0.47 -4.44 8.41
C THR A 32 0.38 -2.92 8.29
N THR A 33 0.47 -2.26 9.43
CA THR A 33 0.52 -0.81 9.55
C THR A 33 1.96 -0.30 9.39
N LEU A 34 2.12 1.00 9.15
CA LEU A 34 3.44 1.65 9.19
C LEU A 34 4.16 1.46 10.54
N ALA A 35 3.40 1.36 11.64
CA ALA A 35 3.97 1.07 12.95
C ALA A 35 4.50 -0.38 13.03
N ASP A 36 3.78 -1.35 12.44
CA ASP A 36 4.25 -2.73 12.37
C ASP A 36 5.53 -2.87 11.54
N LEU A 37 5.61 -2.15 10.42
CA LEU A 37 6.82 -2.08 9.59
C LEU A 37 7.98 -1.42 10.33
N ALA A 38 7.74 -0.30 11.01
CA ALA A 38 8.77 0.39 11.78
C ALA A 38 9.27 -0.44 12.97
N ARG A 39 8.38 -1.23 13.60
CA ARG A 39 8.75 -2.16 14.66
C ARG A 39 9.64 -3.28 14.13
N TYR A 40 9.24 -3.93 13.03
CA TYR A 40 10.04 -4.96 12.39
C TYR A 40 11.42 -4.44 11.94
N ALA A 41 11.48 -3.23 11.37
CA ALA A 41 12.73 -2.59 10.97
C ALA A 41 13.64 -2.25 12.17
N ALA A 42 13.06 -1.87 13.31
CA ALA A 42 13.81 -1.65 14.55
C ALA A 42 14.36 -2.97 15.13
N GLU A 43 13.62 -4.06 15.02
CA GLU A 43 14.08 -5.40 15.45
C GLU A 43 15.25 -5.92 14.58
N MET A 44 15.31 -5.49 13.32
CA MET A 44 16.33 -5.89 12.35
C MET A 44 17.51 -4.90 12.22
N SER A 45 17.51 -3.79 12.94
CA SER A 45 18.54 -2.75 12.85
C SER A 45 18.92 -2.20 14.22
N THR A 46 19.98 -1.38 14.28
CA THR A 46 20.36 -0.65 15.51
C THR A 46 19.59 0.67 15.68
N VAL A 47 18.66 0.99 14.77
CA VAL A 47 17.92 2.24 14.75
C VAL A 47 16.59 2.06 15.50
N SER A 48 16.21 3.04 16.32
CA SER A 48 15.02 2.92 17.15
C SER A 48 13.71 3.10 16.37
N HIS A 49 12.64 2.47 16.84
CA HIS A 49 11.29 2.66 16.29
C HIS A 49 10.87 4.15 16.24
N ALA A 50 11.31 4.93 17.24
CA ALA A 50 11.00 6.36 17.34
C ALA A 50 11.65 7.20 16.23
N ASP A 51 12.77 6.74 15.67
CA ASP A 51 13.43 7.40 14.54
C ASP A 51 12.91 6.91 13.18
N ILE A 52 12.55 5.63 13.09
CA ILE A 52 12.06 5.00 11.86
C ILE A 52 10.64 5.47 11.53
N LEU A 53 9.71 5.44 12.48
CA LEU A 53 8.30 5.77 12.19
C LEU A 53 8.08 7.18 11.58
N PRO A 54 8.69 8.26 12.09
CA PRO A 54 8.57 9.59 11.49
C PRO A 54 9.15 9.65 10.08
N PHE A 55 10.30 9.00 9.85
CA PHE A 55 10.93 8.96 8.53
C PHE A 55 9.99 8.36 7.47
N TRP A 56 9.40 7.20 7.77
CA TRP A 56 8.49 6.52 6.84
C TRP A 56 7.20 7.32 6.60
N LYS A 57 6.66 7.97 7.62
CA LYS A 57 5.48 8.86 7.48
C LYS A 57 5.77 10.05 6.56
N VAL A 58 6.91 10.71 6.73
CA VAL A 58 7.31 11.86 5.90
C VAL A 58 7.59 11.42 4.46
N HIS A 59 8.25 10.28 4.28
CA HIS A 59 8.55 9.75 2.96
C HIS A 59 7.28 9.39 2.18
N LEU A 60 6.32 8.73 2.82
CA LEU A 60 5.05 8.37 2.20
C LEU A 60 4.21 9.61 1.84
N ALA A 61 4.19 10.63 2.71
CA ALA A 61 3.48 11.88 2.44
C ALA A 61 4.04 12.69 1.27
N ARG A 62 5.31 12.46 0.89
CA ARG A 62 5.96 13.09 -0.27
C ARG A 62 5.75 12.32 -1.58
N SER A 63 5.22 11.11 -1.52
CA SER A 63 5.03 10.21 -2.67
C SER A 63 3.60 10.25 -3.23
N GLN A 64 2.73 11.12 -2.69
CA GLN A 64 1.35 11.36 -3.10
C GLN A 64 1.24 12.74 -3.75
#